data_AF-A0A366GMJ1-F1
#
_entry.id   AF-A0A366GMJ1-F1
#
_cell.length_a   1.000
_cell.length_b   1.000
_cell.length_c   1.000
_cell.angle_alpha   90.00
_cell.angle_beta   90.00
_cell.angle_gamma   90.00
#
_symmetry.space_group_name_H-M   'P 1'
#
loop_
_entity.id
_entity.type
_entity.pdbx_description
1 polymer ?
#
loop_
_entity_poly.entity_id
_entity_poly.type
_entity_poly.pdbx_seq_one_letter_code
_entity_poly.pdbx_strand_id
1 'polypeptide(L)'
;MRPAEIANQEIIEAGKRLQSTGKNITGYGLRRILGAGDPKRLKSVWDEYASRDKVDNNADLRLPAELEDLVTELESNLIEQVRPLTVQLYEGALKAAQRQVSETSRELKQLRSEIEAEILDANTIIEDLEQRLAETTQRLHESAEELKQSHEARYHFERQAITLEAEVNQLRENSTYEELMKRIIALESKRENG
;
A
#
# COMPACT_ATOMS: atom_id res chain seq x y z
N MET A 1 -33.67 33.73 65.54
CA MET A 1 -34.59 32.64 65.15
C MET A 1 -33.79 31.37 64.99
N ARG A 2 -34.04 30.32 65.78
CA ARG A 2 -33.38 29.00 65.61
C ARG A 2 -34.04 28.29 64.42
N PRO A 3 -33.31 27.75 63.43
CA PRO A 3 -33.90 26.97 62.35
C PRO A 3 -34.55 25.69 62.92
N ALA A 4 -35.69 25.29 62.37
CA ALA A 4 -36.34 24.02 62.71
C ALA A 4 -35.38 22.85 62.45
N GLU A 5 -35.14 22.02 63.47
CA GLU A 5 -34.32 20.81 63.33
C GLU A 5 -35.15 19.75 62.59
N ILE A 6 -34.76 19.43 61.36
CA ILE A 6 -35.29 18.27 60.62
C ILE A 6 -34.98 17.00 61.40
N ALA A 7 -35.95 16.10 61.55
CA ALA A 7 -35.77 14.87 62.31
C ALA A 7 -34.91 13.86 61.53
N ASN A 8 -34.08 13.07 62.22
CA ASN A 8 -33.17 12.11 61.58
C ASN A 8 -33.93 11.08 60.70
N GLN A 9 -35.15 10.71 61.10
CA GLN A 9 -35.99 9.79 60.34
C GLN A 9 -36.41 10.36 58.97
N GLU A 10 -36.74 11.65 58.91
CA GLU A 10 -37.08 12.33 57.65
C GLU A 10 -35.88 12.38 56.70
N ILE A 11 -34.68 12.51 57.25
CA ILE A 11 -33.42 12.47 56.49
C ILE A 11 -33.20 11.08 55.89
N ILE A 12 -33.45 10.03 56.66
CA ILE A 12 -33.33 8.64 56.20
C ILE A 12 -34.36 8.35 55.11
N GLU A 13 -35.62 8.78 55.27
CA GLU A 13 -36.65 8.61 54.24
C GLU A 13 -36.32 9.38 52.96
N ALA A 14 -35.82 10.61 53.07
CA ALA A 14 -35.36 11.38 51.92
C ALA A 14 -34.17 10.70 51.21
N GLY A 15 -33.25 10.10 51.96
CA GLY A 15 -32.14 9.34 51.40
C GLY A 15 -32.60 8.06 50.70
N LYS A 16 -33.54 7.31 51.26
CA LYS A 16 -34.17 6.14 50.61
C LYS A 16 -34.88 6.54 49.31
N ARG A 17 -35.58 7.68 49.29
CA ARG A 17 -36.20 8.24 48.08
C ARG A 17 -35.16 8.64 47.02
N LEU A 18 -33.99 9.18 47.41
CA LEU A 18 -32.90 9.43 46.45
C LEU A 18 -32.31 8.12 45.91
N GLN A 19 -32.12 7.14 46.79
CA GLN A 19 -31.58 5.84 46.45
C GLN A 19 -32.44 5.11 45.43
N SER A 20 -33.77 5.13 45.60
CA SER A 20 -34.70 4.49 44.66
C SER A 20 -34.71 5.13 43.26
N THR A 21 -34.24 6.38 43.14
CA THR A 21 -34.05 7.05 41.85
C THR A 21 -32.70 6.76 41.19
N GLY A 22 -31.86 5.91 41.79
CA GLY A 22 -30.52 5.56 41.28
C GLY A 22 -29.50 6.69 41.35
N LYS A 23 -29.79 7.76 42.10
CA LYS A 23 -28.91 8.94 42.21
C LYS A 23 -28.01 8.84 43.43
N ASN A 24 -26.78 9.34 43.29
CA ASN A 24 -25.85 9.46 44.41
C ASN A 24 -26.43 10.35 45.52
N ILE A 25 -26.36 9.86 46.75
CA ILE A 25 -26.96 10.51 47.92
C ILE A 25 -25.96 11.50 48.49
N THR A 26 -26.16 12.77 48.16
CA THR A 26 -25.33 13.89 48.62
C THR A 26 -26.10 14.75 49.62
N GLY A 27 -25.40 15.50 50.48
CA GLY A 27 -26.05 16.41 51.44
C GLY A 27 -26.94 17.47 50.78
N TYR A 28 -26.53 17.97 49.61
CA TYR A 28 -27.34 18.89 48.81
C TYR A 28 -28.54 18.20 48.15
N GLY A 29 -28.39 16.94 47.73
CA GLY A 29 -29.50 16.13 47.24
C GLY A 29 -30.57 15.95 48.31
N LEU A 30 -30.17 15.64 49.54
CA LEU A 30 -31.06 15.51 50.70
C LEU A 30 -31.74 16.85 51.01
N ARG A 31 -30.98 17.95 51.03
CA ARG A 31 -31.52 19.30 51.24
C ARG A 31 -32.55 19.68 50.17
N ARG A 32 -32.34 19.28 48.91
CA ARG A 32 -33.29 19.55 47.83
C ARG A 32 -34.63 18.84 48.04
N ILE A 33 -34.63 17.64 48.62
CA ILE A 33 -35.88 16.92 48.94
C ILE A 33 -36.56 17.50 50.17
N LEU A 34 -35.77 17.82 51.21
CA LEU A 34 -36.29 18.27 52.50
C LEU A 34 -36.61 19.77 52.54
N GLY A 35 -36.17 20.54 51.55
CA GLY A 35 -36.39 21.98 51.43
C GLY A 35 -35.59 22.86 52.41
N ALA A 36 -35.02 22.29 53.46
CA ALA A 36 -34.25 22.99 54.49
C ALA A 36 -33.13 22.09 55.07
N GLY A 37 -32.35 22.63 56.02
CA GLY A 37 -31.30 21.90 56.73
C GLY A 37 -29.88 22.13 56.20
N ASP A 38 -28.89 21.92 57.07
CA ASP A 38 -27.47 21.98 56.73
C ASP A 38 -27.03 20.70 55.98
N PRO A 39 -26.56 20.80 54.72
CA PRO A 39 -26.10 19.65 53.92
C PRO A 39 -25.12 18.73 54.63
N LYS A 40 -24.23 19.27 55.49
CA LYS A 40 -23.25 18.46 56.23
C LYS A 40 -23.94 17.53 57.23
N ARG A 41 -24.86 18.06 58.04
CA ARG A 41 -25.66 17.26 58.99
C ARG A 41 -26.51 16.21 58.27
N LEU A 42 -27.20 16.59 57.19
CA LEU A 42 -28.06 15.67 56.43
C LEU A 42 -27.26 14.48 55.89
N LYS A 43 -26.09 14.75 55.30
CA LYS A 43 -25.20 13.70 54.79
C LYS A 43 -24.65 12.81 55.90
N SER A 44 -24.24 13.41 57.02
CA SER A 44 -23.72 12.66 58.18
C SER A 44 -24.74 11.66 58.74
N VAL A 45 -26.00 12.07 58.92
CA VAL A 45 -27.06 11.19 59.43
C VAL A 45 -27.36 10.05 58.43
N TRP A 46 -27.37 10.36 57.14
CA TRP A 46 -27.53 9.34 56.11
C TRP A 46 -26.38 8.33 56.10
N ASP A 47 -25.14 8.81 56.17
CA ASP A 47 -23.95 7.95 56.16
C ASP A 47 -23.87 7.08 57.43
N GLU A 48 -24.34 7.60 58.57
CA GLU A 48 -24.47 6.81 59.79
C GLU A 48 -25.54 5.71 59.64
N TYR A 49 -26.70 6.01 59.05
CA TYR A 49 -27.71 4.98 58.74
C TYR A 49 -27.17 3.93 57.76
N ALA A 50 -26.57 4.37 56.65
CA ALA A 50 -26.08 3.48 55.60
C ALA A 50 -24.90 2.60 56.06
N SER A 51 -24.10 3.07 57.01
CA SER A 51 -23.03 2.25 57.60
C SER A 51 -23.59 1.21 58.58
N ARG A 52 -24.58 1.55 59.41
CA ARG A 52 -25.27 0.58 60.29
C ARG A 52 -26.04 -0.49 59.51
N ASP A 53 -26.78 -0.10 58.47
CA ASP A 53 -27.55 -1.00 57.60
C ASP A 53 -26.64 -2.00 56.84
N LYS A 54 -25.40 -1.61 56.53
CA LYS A 54 -24.40 -2.51 55.92
C LYS A 54 -23.77 -3.50 56.90
N VAL A 55 -23.68 -3.15 58.18
CA VAL A 55 -23.10 -4.02 59.21
C VAL A 55 -24.11 -5.09 59.65
N ASP A 56 -25.40 -4.74 59.78
CA ASP A 56 -26.44 -5.71 60.14
C ASP A 56 -26.74 -6.73 59.04
N ASN A 57 -26.59 -6.37 57.77
CA ASN A 57 -26.89 -7.30 56.64
C ASN A 57 -25.77 -8.32 56.34
N ASN A 58 -24.58 -8.19 56.93
CA ASN A 58 -23.41 -9.03 56.61
C ASN A 58 -22.83 -9.81 57.80
N ALA A 59 -23.38 -9.67 59.00
CA ALA A 59 -22.69 -10.19 60.19
C ALA A 59 -22.84 -11.69 60.44
N ASP A 60 -23.75 -12.43 59.80
CA ASP A 60 -24.00 -13.84 60.18
C ASP A 60 -24.52 -14.77 59.07
N LEU A 61 -24.24 -14.48 57.79
CA LEU A 61 -24.58 -15.41 56.70
C LEU A 61 -23.43 -16.40 56.45
N ARG A 62 -23.09 -17.21 57.45
CA ARG A 62 -22.44 -18.50 57.16
C ARG A 62 -23.50 -19.39 56.53
N LEU A 63 -23.20 -19.92 55.34
CA LEU A 63 -24.05 -20.94 54.75
C LEU A 63 -24.07 -22.15 55.70
N PRO A 64 -25.25 -22.74 55.97
CA PRO A 64 -25.34 -24.06 56.58
C PRO A 64 -24.40 -25.05 55.88
N ALA A 65 -23.77 -25.95 56.65
CA ALA A 65 -22.78 -26.90 56.13
C ALA A 65 -23.32 -27.71 54.93
N GLU A 66 -24.61 -28.05 54.96
CA GLU A 66 -25.29 -28.77 53.89
C GLU A 66 -25.34 -27.98 52.57
N LEU A 67 -25.41 -26.64 52.65
CA LEU A 67 -25.37 -25.76 51.49
C LEU A 67 -23.94 -25.52 51.00
N GLU A 68 -22.94 -25.51 51.90
CA GLU A 68 -21.53 -25.45 51.50
C GLU A 68 -21.11 -26.70 50.71
N ASP A 69 -21.53 -27.89 51.15
CA ASP A 69 -21.26 -29.15 50.44
C ASP A 69 -21.91 -29.16 49.04
N LEU A 70 -23.16 -28.71 48.94
CA LEU A 70 -23.89 -28.58 47.66
C LEU A 70 -23.21 -27.61 46.68
N VAL A 71 -22.69 -26.49 47.18
CA VAL A 71 -21.93 -25.53 46.36
C VAL A 71 -20.63 -26.14 45.88
N THR A 72 -19.91 -26.84 46.76
CA THR A 72 -18.63 -27.49 46.42
C THR A 72 -18.82 -28.60 45.39
N GLU A 73 -19.89 -29.39 45.51
CA GLU A 73 -20.27 -30.42 44.53
C GLU A 73 -20.64 -29.79 43.17
N LEU A 74 -21.40 -28.69 43.17
CA LEU A 74 -21.74 -27.96 41.94
C LEU A 74 -20.49 -27.37 41.26
N GLU A 75 -19.58 -26.79 42.03
CA GLU A 75 -18.30 -26.28 41.52
C GLU A 75 -17.47 -27.39 40.88
N SER A 76 -17.36 -28.55 41.53
CA SER A 76 -16.66 -29.71 40.99
C SER A 76 -17.30 -30.18 39.67
N ASN A 77 -18.62 -30.34 39.65
CA ASN A 77 -19.36 -30.75 38.46
C ASN A 77 -19.20 -29.76 37.29
N LEU A 78 -19.21 -28.45 37.57
CA LEU A 78 -18.95 -27.42 36.57
C LEU A 78 -17.53 -27.51 36.03
N ILE A 79 -16.53 -27.68 36.89
CA ILE A 79 -15.13 -27.83 36.48
C ILE A 79 -14.94 -29.09 35.62
N GLU A 80 -15.57 -30.20 35.99
CA GLU A 80 -15.55 -31.46 35.24
C GLU A 80 -16.18 -31.33 33.85
N GLN A 81 -17.21 -30.49 33.69
CA GLN A 81 -17.83 -30.23 32.39
C GLN A 81 -17.06 -29.21 31.53
N VAL A 82 -16.49 -28.17 32.14
CA VAL A 82 -15.78 -27.10 31.40
C VAL A 82 -14.44 -27.59 30.83
N ARG A 83 -13.73 -28.45 31.58
CA ARG A 83 -12.42 -28.96 31.17
C ARG A 83 -12.43 -29.70 29.82
N PRO A 84 -13.30 -30.70 29.57
CA PRO A 84 -13.34 -31.39 28.28
C PRO A 84 -13.81 -30.48 27.15
N LEU A 85 -14.76 -29.56 27.40
CA LEU A 85 -15.19 -28.56 26.41
C LEU A 85 -14.02 -27.67 25.98
N THR A 86 -13.19 -27.23 26.92
CA THR A 86 -12.01 -26.40 26.64
C THR A 86 -11.00 -27.16 25.78
N VAL A 87 -10.76 -28.45 26.08
CA VAL A 87 -9.86 -29.29 25.27
C VAL A 87 -10.41 -29.48 23.85
N GLN A 88 -11.70 -29.78 23.70
CA GLN A 88 -12.34 -29.94 22.39
C GLN A 88 -12.30 -28.67 21.55
N LEU A 89 -12.55 -27.51 22.17
CA LEU A 89 -12.43 -26.21 21.51
C LEU A 89 -11.00 -25.95 21.04
N TYR A 90 -10.00 -26.23 21.90
CA TYR A 90 -8.60 -26.09 21.54
C TYR A 90 -8.20 -27.01 20.39
N GLU A 91 -8.60 -28.29 20.42
CA GLU A 91 -8.34 -29.24 19.34
C GLU A 91 -9.01 -28.82 18.02
N GLY A 92 -10.24 -28.29 18.08
CA GLY A 92 -10.94 -27.76 16.92
C GLY A 92 -10.23 -26.55 16.32
N ALA A 93 -9.82 -25.60 17.17
CA ALA A 93 -9.06 -24.42 16.75
C ALA A 93 -7.70 -24.81 16.14
N LEU A 94 -7.01 -25.78 16.75
CA LEU A 94 -5.73 -26.27 16.25
C LEU A 94 -5.89 -26.93 14.86
N LYS A 95 -6.91 -27.78 14.68
CA LYS A 95 -7.21 -28.40 13.39
C LYS A 95 -7.59 -27.37 12.32
N ALA A 96 -8.38 -26.35 12.69
CA ALA A 96 -8.73 -25.27 11.78
C ALA A 96 -7.51 -24.47 11.33
N ALA A 97 -6.64 -24.10 12.28
CA ALA A 97 -5.39 -23.40 11.99
C ALA A 97 -4.45 -24.24 11.11
N GLN A 98 -4.31 -25.54 11.39
CA GLN A 98 -3.50 -26.44 10.56
C GLN A 98 -4.04 -26.55 9.13
N ARG A 99 -5.36 -26.65 8.94
CA ARG A 99 -5.99 -26.66 7.62
C ARG A 99 -5.70 -25.36 6.87
N GLN A 100 -5.94 -24.22 7.50
CA GLN A 100 -5.67 -22.92 6.92
C GLN A 100 -4.20 -22.77 6.49
N VAL A 101 -3.26 -23.15 7.36
CA VAL A 101 -1.82 -23.13 7.03
C VAL A 101 -1.50 -24.06 5.85
N SER A 102 -2.11 -25.24 5.78
CA SER A 102 -1.89 -26.18 4.67
C SER A 102 -2.44 -25.65 3.34
N GLU A 103 -3.61 -25.02 3.36
CA GLU A 103 -4.25 -24.40 2.19
C GLU A 103 -3.42 -23.21 1.71
N THR A 104 -3.08 -22.27 2.60
CA THR A 104 -2.23 -21.13 2.26
C THR A 104 -0.84 -21.56 1.78
N SER A 105 -0.26 -22.59 2.39
CA SER A 105 1.03 -23.14 1.94
C SER A 105 0.94 -23.73 0.53
N ARG A 106 -0.18 -24.39 0.19
CA ARG A 106 -0.43 -24.92 -1.15
C ARG A 106 -0.61 -23.80 -2.17
N GLU A 107 -1.41 -22.78 -1.86
CA GLU A 107 -1.62 -21.61 -2.71
C GLU A 107 -0.31 -20.87 -2.98
N LEU A 108 0.50 -20.63 -1.94
CA LEU A 108 1.81 -19.98 -2.09
C LEU A 108 2.78 -20.81 -2.95
N LYS A 109 2.76 -22.14 -2.83
CA LYS A 109 3.57 -23.01 -3.69
C LYS A 109 3.14 -22.94 -5.14
N GLN A 110 1.83 -22.91 -5.39
CA GLN A 110 1.31 -22.77 -6.75
C GLN A 110 1.68 -21.41 -7.34
N LEU A 111 1.43 -20.32 -6.61
CA LEU A 111 1.79 -18.97 -7.04
C LEU A 111 3.29 -18.85 -7.32
N ARG A 112 4.14 -19.45 -6.47
CA ARG A 112 5.58 -19.47 -6.69
C ARG A 112 5.94 -20.18 -7.99
N SER A 113 5.32 -21.32 -8.27
CA SER A 113 5.54 -22.07 -9.51
C SER A 113 5.09 -21.28 -10.75
N GLU A 114 3.99 -20.54 -10.66
CA GLU A 114 3.49 -19.69 -11.74
C GLU A 114 4.46 -18.53 -12.01
N ILE A 115 4.94 -17.86 -10.95
CA ILE A 115 5.94 -16.79 -11.07
C ILE A 115 7.27 -17.32 -11.61
N GLU A 116 7.73 -18.49 -11.15
CA GLU A 116 8.96 -19.12 -11.67
C GLU A 116 8.85 -19.42 -13.17
N ALA A 117 7.68 -19.85 -13.64
CA ALA A 117 7.42 -20.05 -15.07
C ALA A 117 7.38 -18.72 -15.84
N GLU A 118 6.70 -17.71 -15.31
CA GLU A 118 6.62 -16.38 -15.95
C GLU A 118 8.00 -15.70 -16.04
N ILE A 119 8.86 -15.87 -15.03
CA ILE A 119 10.26 -15.40 -15.08
C ILE A 119 11.03 -16.10 -16.19
N LEU A 120 10.86 -17.42 -16.35
CA LEU A 120 11.51 -18.17 -17.41
C LEU A 120 11.07 -17.65 -18.78
N ASP A 121 9.77 -17.49 -18.99
CA ASP A 121 9.20 -16.95 -20.23
C ASP A 121 9.74 -15.54 -20.51
N ALA A 122 9.76 -14.66 -19.49
CA ALA A 122 10.30 -13.32 -19.62
C ALA A 122 11.79 -13.32 -20.04
N ASN A 123 12.60 -14.22 -19.47
CA ASN A 123 14.00 -14.36 -19.88
C ASN A 123 14.13 -14.79 -21.34
N THR A 124 13.31 -15.74 -21.81
CA THR A 124 13.35 -16.13 -23.23
C THR A 124 12.97 -14.99 -24.17
N ILE A 125 12.02 -14.13 -23.76
CA ILE A 125 11.65 -12.94 -24.53
C ILE A 125 12.79 -11.93 -24.55
N ILE A 126 13.47 -11.72 -23.41
CA ILE A 126 14.64 -10.84 -23.34
C ILE A 126 15.73 -11.34 -24.30
N GLU A 127 16.04 -12.63 -24.29
CA GLU A 127 17.04 -13.23 -25.19
C GLU A 127 16.67 -13.02 -26.68
N ASP A 128 15.41 -13.23 -27.08
CA ASP A 128 14.94 -12.96 -28.45
C ASP A 128 15.05 -11.47 -28.82
N LEU A 129 14.69 -10.58 -27.90
CA LEU A 129 14.81 -9.13 -28.11
C LEU A 129 16.28 -8.69 -28.22
N GLU A 130 17.16 -9.23 -27.39
CA GLU A 130 18.61 -8.97 -27.46
C GLU A 130 19.19 -9.47 -28.78
N GLN A 131 18.79 -10.66 -29.25
CA GLN A 131 19.20 -11.17 -30.56
C GLN A 131 18.74 -10.25 -31.70
N ARG A 132 17.46 -9.84 -31.69
CA ARG A 132 16.94 -8.91 -32.72
C ARG A 132 17.62 -7.55 -32.66
N LEU A 133 17.96 -7.07 -31.47
CA LEU A 133 18.73 -5.84 -31.31
C LEU A 133 20.11 -5.99 -31.94
N ALA A 134 20.81 -7.09 -31.69
CA ALA A 134 22.11 -7.38 -32.29
C ALA A 134 22.03 -7.46 -33.83
N GLU A 135 21.03 -8.15 -34.38
CA GLU A 135 20.82 -8.26 -35.82
C GLU A 135 20.50 -6.89 -36.46
N THR A 136 19.63 -6.10 -35.85
CA THR A 136 19.24 -4.78 -36.39
C THR A 136 20.39 -3.77 -36.30
N THR A 137 21.16 -3.79 -35.22
CA THR A 137 22.36 -2.95 -35.08
C THR A 137 23.45 -3.34 -36.09
N GLN A 138 23.65 -4.63 -36.35
CA GLN A 138 24.56 -5.08 -37.39
C GLN A 138 24.11 -4.59 -38.78
N ARG A 139 22.84 -4.79 -39.13
CA ARG A 139 22.31 -4.32 -40.43
C ARG A 139 22.40 -2.80 -40.59
N LEU A 140 22.20 -2.05 -39.52
CA LEU A 140 22.37 -0.60 -39.53
C LEU A 140 23.82 -0.23 -39.81
N HIS A 141 24.78 -0.92 -39.19
CA HIS A 141 26.20 -0.70 -39.41
C HIS A 141 26.61 -1.03 -40.86
N GLU A 142 26.16 -2.17 -41.39
CA GLU A 142 26.40 -2.56 -42.78
C GLU A 142 25.85 -1.51 -43.76
N SER A 143 24.61 -1.07 -43.56
CA SER A 143 24.00 -0.03 -44.41
C SER A 143 24.72 1.32 -44.30
N ALA A 144 25.23 1.67 -43.12
CA ALA A 144 26.01 2.90 -42.93
C ALA A 144 27.35 2.85 -43.69
N GLU A 145 28.03 1.70 -43.68
CA GLU A 145 29.26 1.50 -44.46
C GLU A 145 29.00 1.48 -45.96
N GLU A 146 27.95 0.82 -46.43
CA GLU A 146 27.53 0.86 -47.85
C GLU A 146 27.23 2.30 -48.30
N LEU A 147 26.52 3.07 -47.47
CA LEU A 147 26.23 4.47 -47.77
C LEU A 147 27.51 5.31 -47.87
N LYS A 148 28.46 5.09 -46.96
CA LYS A 148 29.76 5.77 -46.99
C LYS A 148 30.56 5.42 -48.25
N GLN A 149 30.64 4.14 -48.62
CA GLN A 149 31.31 3.69 -49.85
C GLN A 149 30.64 4.28 -51.10
N SER A 150 29.30 4.33 -51.13
CA SER A 150 28.54 4.97 -52.21
C SER A 150 28.83 6.46 -52.32
N HIS A 151 28.93 7.17 -51.18
CA HIS A 151 29.35 8.57 -51.15
C HIS A 151 30.76 8.77 -51.70
N GLU A 152 31.74 7.97 -51.26
CA GLU A 152 33.12 8.03 -51.75
C GLU A 152 33.19 7.77 -53.27
N ALA A 153 32.52 6.73 -53.76
CA ALA A 153 32.43 6.45 -55.19
C ALA A 153 31.80 7.61 -55.97
N ARG A 154 30.73 8.22 -55.44
CA ARG A 154 30.10 9.39 -56.04
C ARG A 154 31.08 10.56 -56.15
N TYR A 155 31.85 10.84 -55.10
CA TYR A 155 32.89 11.88 -55.12
C TYR A 155 33.97 11.60 -56.17
N HIS A 156 34.38 10.35 -56.33
CA HIS A 156 35.35 9.96 -57.36
C HIS A 156 34.80 10.17 -58.77
N PHE A 157 33.58 9.71 -59.05
CA PHE A 157 32.96 9.91 -60.36
C PHE A 157 32.68 11.37 -60.67
N GLU A 158 32.26 12.17 -59.68
CA GLU A 158 32.04 13.61 -59.83
C GLU A 158 33.34 14.33 -60.21
N ARG A 159 34.47 13.99 -59.55
CA ARG A 159 35.78 14.52 -59.94
C ARG A 159 36.18 14.11 -61.35
N GLN A 160 36.01 12.84 -61.72
CA GLN A 160 36.33 12.36 -63.07
C GLN A 160 35.46 13.05 -64.15
N ALA A 161 34.19 13.28 -63.86
CA ALA A 161 33.30 14.00 -64.77
C ALA A 161 33.78 15.44 -64.98
N ILE A 162 34.15 16.15 -63.90
CA ILE A 162 34.70 17.51 -63.98
C ILE A 162 36.00 17.54 -64.80
N THR A 163 36.91 16.58 -64.60
CA THR A 163 38.17 16.54 -65.37
C THR A 163 37.92 16.26 -66.84
N LEU A 164 37.05 15.31 -67.17
CA LEU A 164 36.69 15.01 -68.56
C LEU A 164 35.99 16.18 -69.24
N GLU A 165 35.12 16.89 -68.53
CA GLU A 165 34.46 18.09 -69.04
C GLU A 165 35.48 19.20 -69.36
N ALA A 166 36.48 19.39 -68.50
CA ALA A 166 37.59 20.31 -68.76
C ALA A 166 38.42 19.90 -69.99
N GLU A 167 38.76 18.61 -70.13
CA GLU A 167 39.48 18.09 -71.31
C GLU A 167 38.68 18.27 -72.60
N VAL A 168 37.38 17.98 -72.58
CA VAL A 168 36.49 18.18 -73.74
C VAL A 168 36.42 19.64 -74.13
N ASN A 169 36.31 20.56 -73.16
CA ASN A 169 36.30 22.00 -73.43
C ASN A 169 37.63 22.46 -74.04
N GLN A 170 38.77 22.00 -73.51
CA GLN A 170 40.08 22.31 -74.06
C GLN A 170 40.26 21.79 -75.50
N LEU A 171 39.79 20.58 -75.80
CA LEU A 171 39.84 20.03 -77.16
C LEU A 171 38.95 20.83 -78.13
N ARG A 172 37.77 21.28 -77.67
CA ARG A 172 36.90 22.15 -78.47
C ARG A 172 37.58 23.48 -78.79
N GLU A 173 38.20 24.12 -77.80
CA GLU A 173 38.96 25.36 -77.99
C GLU A 173 40.11 25.17 -78.99
N ASN A 174 40.91 24.11 -78.83
CA ASN A 174 42.00 23.79 -79.76
C ASN A 174 41.51 23.54 -81.19
N SER A 175 40.42 22.79 -81.36
CA SER A 175 39.81 22.57 -82.68
C SER A 175 39.36 23.88 -83.33
N THR A 176 38.73 24.77 -82.57
CA THR A 176 38.34 26.09 -83.09
C THR A 176 39.55 26.95 -83.47
N TYR A 177 40.64 26.88 -82.71
CA TYR A 177 41.89 27.56 -83.06
C TYR A 177 42.50 27.01 -84.36
N GLU A 178 42.54 25.69 -84.54
CA GLU A 178 43.00 25.06 -85.78
C GLU A 178 42.16 25.46 -87.00
N GLU A 179 40.83 25.53 -86.85
CA GLU A 179 39.93 25.98 -87.90
C GLU A 179 40.19 27.44 -88.30
N LEU A 180 40.40 28.32 -87.31
CA LEU A 180 40.77 29.73 -87.54
C LEU A 180 42.12 29.85 -88.25
N MET A 181 43.14 29.07 -87.84
CA MET A 181 44.45 29.05 -88.48
C MET A 181 44.39 28.59 -89.94
N LYS A 182 43.64 27.51 -90.23
CA LYS A 182 43.40 27.07 -91.62
C LYS A 182 42.75 28.17 -92.45
N ARG A 183 41.81 28.94 -91.88
CA ARG A 183 41.16 30.05 -92.57
C ARG A 183 42.11 31.20 -92.85
N ILE A 184 42.99 31.55 -91.92
CA ILE A 184 44.00 32.60 -92.10
C ILE A 184 44.97 32.23 -93.22
N ILE A 185 45.52 31.02 -93.19
CA ILE A 185 46.43 30.52 -94.24
C ILE A 185 45.75 30.53 -95.63
N ALA A 186 44.47 30.13 -95.69
CA ALA A 186 43.69 30.18 -96.92
C ALA A 186 43.46 31.61 -97.44
N LEU A 187 43.41 32.61 -96.55
CA LEU A 187 43.29 34.02 -96.93
C LEU A 187 44.64 34.60 -97.37
N GLU A 188 45.73 34.25 -96.71
CA GLU A 188 47.09 34.70 -97.06
C GLU A 188 47.54 34.14 -98.42
N SER A 189 47.37 32.84 -98.65
CA SER A 189 47.66 32.20 -99.95
C SER A 189 46.82 32.75 -101.11
N LYS A 190 45.63 33.30 -100.82
CA LYS A 190 44.78 33.97 -101.82
C LYS A 190 45.22 35.42 -102.09
N ARG A 191 45.97 36.03 -101.17
CA ARG A 191 46.50 37.39 -101.27
C ARG A 191 47.86 37.44 -101.96
N GLU A 192 48.64 36.36 -101.92
CA GLU A 192 49.92 36.23 -102.64
C GLU A 192 49.76 35.82 -104.12
N ASN A 193 48.58 35.29 -104.51
CA ASN A 193 48.29 34.82 -105.88
C ASN A 193 47.42 35.78 -106.72
N GLY A 194 47.28 37.05 -106.32
CA GLY A 194 46.56 38.09 -107.06
C GLY A 194 47.38 39.36 -107.17
#